data_AF-A0A670XXS8-F1
#
_entry.id   AF-A0A670XXS8-F1
#
_cell.length_a   1.000
_cell.length_b   1.000
_cell.length_c   1.000
_cell.angle_alpha   90.00
_cell.angle_beta   90.00
_cell.angle_gamma   90.00
#
_symmetry.space_group_name_H-M   'P 1'
#
loop_
_entity.id
_entity.type
_entity.pdbx_description
1 polymer ?
#
loop_
_entity_poly.entity_id
_entity_poly.type
_entity_poly.pdbx_seq_one_letter_code
_entity_poly.pdbx_strand_id
1 'polypeptide(L)'
;DKAAALFLNLSHSQVCVLQSPPVKVLAAQLKRCRQVPGGSWLLDREEYGCPALPVSLVWMQGKVLAVEQNGSTVRLLDESGSFVVSGVERVPKGKPCLSLGNYVMVMGLVQGCMPEPVLQAVKMTDLSGNPLHRTMWELEVEDLQRSLLCE
;
A
#
# COMPACT_ATOMS: atom_id res chain seq x y z
N ASP A 1 1.81 -23.16 9.45
CA ASP A 1 2.29 -22.49 8.24
C ASP A 1 1.37 -21.31 7.91
N LYS A 2 1.72 -20.07 8.33
CA LYS A 2 0.82 -18.90 8.28
C LYS A 2 0.80 -18.20 6.91
N ALA A 3 1.81 -18.47 6.07
CA ALA A 3 1.84 -17.94 4.70
C ALA A 3 0.74 -18.60 3.85
N ALA A 4 0.53 -19.91 3.99
CA ALA A 4 -0.49 -20.67 3.26
C ALA A 4 -1.93 -20.12 3.45
N ALA A 5 -2.24 -19.56 4.62
CA ALA A 5 -3.57 -19.00 4.91
C ALA A 5 -3.87 -17.68 4.17
N LEU A 6 -2.86 -16.91 3.78
CA LEU A 6 -3.04 -15.70 2.96
C LEU A 6 -3.46 -16.04 1.53
N PHE A 7 -3.12 -17.24 1.04
CA PHE A 7 -3.35 -17.65 -0.35
C PHE A 7 -4.70 -18.35 -0.58
N LEU A 8 -5.37 -18.84 0.47
CA LEU A 8 -6.58 -19.68 0.34
C LEU A 8 -7.81 -18.96 -0.24
N ASN A 9 -7.81 -17.63 -0.31
CA ASN A 9 -8.92 -16.82 -0.84
C ASN A 9 -8.52 -15.91 -2.01
N LEU A 10 -7.33 -16.13 -2.60
CA LEU A 10 -6.83 -15.32 -3.71
C LEU A 10 -7.10 -16.02 -5.03
N SER A 11 -7.55 -15.26 -6.04
CA SER A 11 -7.62 -15.78 -7.40
C SER A 11 -6.22 -16.13 -7.92
N HIS A 12 -6.13 -17.01 -8.93
CA HIS A 12 -4.84 -17.41 -9.53
C HIS A 12 -3.99 -16.19 -9.95
N SER A 13 -4.65 -15.13 -10.44
CA SER A 13 -4.02 -13.86 -10.80
C SER A 13 -3.47 -13.09 -9.59
N GLN A 14 -4.15 -13.13 -8.45
CA GLN A 14 -3.68 -12.48 -7.22
C GLN A 14 -2.48 -13.21 -6.60
N VAL A 15 -2.36 -14.52 -6.78
CA VAL A 15 -1.20 -15.30 -6.30
C VAL A 15 0.08 -14.89 -7.03
N CYS A 16 0.04 -14.73 -8.36
CA CYS A 16 1.20 -14.25 -9.13
C CYS A 16 1.61 -12.82 -8.75
N VAL A 17 0.64 -11.95 -8.46
CA VAL A 17 0.93 -10.56 -8.03
C VAL A 17 1.65 -10.51 -6.67
N LEU A 18 1.41 -11.48 -5.79
CA LEU A 18 2.13 -11.59 -4.52
C LEU A 18 3.57 -12.11 -4.66
N GLN A 19 3.98 -12.55 -5.85
CA GLN A 19 5.37 -12.95 -6.12
C GLN A 19 6.28 -11.73 -6.38
N SER A 20 5.69 -10.59 -6.75
CA SER A 20 6.42 -9.32 -6.85
C SER A 20 6.59 -8.68 -5.47
N PRO A 21 7.75 -8.09 -5.17
CA PRO A 21 7.96 -7.39 -3.91
C PRO A 21 7.02 -6.18 -3.81
N PRO A 22 6.46 -5.89 -2.62
CA PRO A 22 5.62 -4.72 -2.42
C PRO A 22 6.46 -3.45 -2.57
N VAL A 23 6.08 -2.57 -3.51
CA VAL A 23 6.79 -1.31 -3.75
C VAL A 23 6.38 -0.28 -2.70
N LYS A 24 7.36 0.33 -2.01
CA LYS A 24 7.10 1.44 -1.08
C LYS A 24 6.73 2.69 -1.87
N VAL A 25 5.57 3.27 -1.57
CA VAL A 25 5.03 4.44 -2.27
C VAL A 25 4.26 5.36 -1.33
N LEU A 26 4.20 6.63 -1.70
CA LEU A 26 3.31 7.64 -1.12
C LEU A 26 1.99 7.76 -1.89
N ALA A 27 0.94 8.27 -1.25
CA ALA A 27 -0.38 8.46 -1.85
C ALA A 27 -0.32 9.35 -3.10
N ALA A 28 0.47 10.42 -3.07
CA ALA A 28 0.66 11.30 -4.24
C ALA A 28 1.33 10.58 -5.42
N GLN A 29 2.25 9.64 -5.16
CA GLN A 29 2.87 8.83 -6.21
C GLN A 29 1.84 7.90 -6.84
N LEU A 30 1.02 7.22 -6.03
CA LEU A 30 -0.05 6.36 -6.56
C LEU A 30 -1.10 7.14 -7.37
N LYS A 31 -1.46 8.36 -6.96
CA LYS A 31 -2.38 9.22 -7.74
C LYS A 31 -1.88 9.52 -9.14
N ARG A 32 -0.55 9.52 -9.34
CA ARG A 32 0.10 9.76 -10.63
C ARG A 32 0.25 8.50 -11.47
N CYS A 33 -0.06 7.32 -10.94
CA CYS A 33 0.01 6.09 -11.72
C CYS A 33 -0.98 6.12 -12.88
N ARG A 34 -0.53 5.61 -14.03
CA ARG A 34 -1.35 5.43 -15.23
C ARG A 34 -1.79 3.97 -15.35
N GLN A 35 -3.06 3.76 -15.71
CA GLN A 35 -3.56 2.44 -16.01
C GLN A 35 -3.18 2.04 -17.43
N VAL A 36 -2.62 0.85 -17.63
CA VAL A 36 -2.32 0.31 -18.96
C VAL A 36 -3.36 -0.74 -19.38
N PRO A 37 -3.52 -1.00 -20.70
CA PRO A 37 -4.35 -2.09 -21.19
C PRO A 37 -3.97 -3.42 -20.50
N GLY A 38 -4.97 -4.13 -19.97
CA GLY A 38 -4.75 -5.33 -19.14
C GLY A 38 -4.88 -5.10 -17.64
N GLY A 39 -5.10 -3.85 -17.19
CA GLY A 39 -5.46 -3.54 -15.81
C GLY A 39 -4.29 -3.34 -14.85
N SER A 40 -3.04 -3.41 -15.35
CA SER A 40 -1.86 -3.06 -14.57
C SER A 40 -1.72 -1.54 -14.39
N TRP A 41 -1.05 -1.14 -13.30
CA TRP A 41 -0.71 0.26 -13.04
C TRP A 41 0.78 0.48 -13.27
N LEU A 42 1.14 1.58 -13.93
CA LEU A 42 2.52 2.03 -14.08
C LEU A 42 2.75 3.30 -13.27
N LEU A 43 3.79 3.29 -12.44
CA LEU A 43 4.30 4.46 -11.74
C LEU A 43 5.39 5.12 -12.59
N ASP A 44 5.17 6.35 -13.03
CA ASP A 44 6.16 7.12 -13.76
C ASP A 44 7.28 7.59 -12.81
N ARG A 45 8.54 7.40 -13.22
CA ARG A 45 9.74 7.64 -12.40
C ARG A 45 10.78 8.52 -13.10
N GLU A 46 10.34 9.38 -14.02
CA GLU A 46 11.22 10.28 -14.78
C GLU A 46 12.03 11.22 -13.87
N GLU A 47 11.45 11.67 -12.76
CA GLU A 47 12.13 12.48 -11.74
C GLU A 47 13.34 11.80 -11.09
N TYR A 48 13.41 10.47 -11.18
CA TYR A 48 14.54 9.65 -10.71
C TYR A 48 15.45 9.20 -11.86
N GLY A 49 15.22 9.66 -13.10
CA GLY A 49 15.94 9.19 -14.29
C GLY A 49 15.66 7.72 -14.63
N CYS A 50 14.52 7.19 -14.19
CA CYS A 50 14.20 5.77 -14.21
C CYS A 50 12.99 5.47 -15.13
N PRO A 51 12.93 4.27 -15.75
CA PRO A 51 11.76 3.84 -16.48
C PRO A 51 10.56 3.64 -15.54
N ALA A 52 9.36 3.75 -16.11
CA ALA A 52 8.12 3.51 -15.39
C ALA A 52 8.07 2.09 -14.80
N LEU A 53 7.59 1.97 -13.56
CA LEU A 53 7.57 0.73 -12.80
C LEU A 53 6.16 0.14 -12.78
N PRO A 54 5.96 -1.14 -13.14
CA PRO A 54 4.70 -1.83 -12.88
C PRO A 54 4.44 -1.97 -11.38
N VAL A 55 3.29 -1.48 -10.93
CA VAL A 55 2.89 -1.51 -9.52
C VAL A 55 1.56 -2.24 -9.41
N SER A 56 1.52 -3.29 -8.59
CA SER A 56 0.29 -4.05 -8.32
C SER A 56 0.17 -4.37 -6.84
N LEU A 57 1.29 -4.64 -6.17
CA LEU A 57 1.40 -4.77 -4.73
C LEU A 57 2.24 -3.61 -4.18
N VAL A 58 1.72 -2.93 -3.15
CA VAL A 58 2.38 -1.77 -2.53
C VAL A 58 2.57 -1.96 -1.04
N TRP A 59 3.54 -1.24 -0.51
CA TRP A 59 3.72 -0.96 0.90
C TRP A 59 3.47 0.54 1.13
N MET A 60 2.47 0.85 1.95
CA MET A 60 2.14 2.22 2.34
C MET A 60 2.11 2.34 3.87
N GLN A 61 2.31 3.55 4.38
CA GLN A 61 2.15 3.85 5.80
C GLN A 61 1.32 5.12 5.95
N GLY A 62 0.55 5.22 7.03
CA GLY A 62 -0.28 6.40 7.26
C GLY A 62 -1.01 6.39 8.60
N LYS A 63 -1.56 7.54 8.95
CA LYS A 63 -2.40 7.73 10.13
C LYS A 63 -3.85 7.38 9.81
N VAL A 64 -4.51 6.63 10.69
CA VAL A 64 -5.94 6.32 10.59
C VAL A 64 -6.76 7.58 10.80
N LEU A 65 -7.51 8.00 9.77
CA LEU A 65 -8.43 9.14 9.80
C LEU A 65 -9.89 8.73 10.02
N ALA A 66 -10.30 7.59 9.47
CA ALA A 66 -11.65 7.08 9.64
C ALA A 66 -11.68 5.57 9.46
N VAL A 67 -12.62 4.94 10.15
CA VAL A 67 -12.94 3.52 10.02
C VAL A 67 -14.41 3.44 9.66
N GLU A 68 -14.70 2.99 8.44
CA GLU A 68 -16.02 2.98 7.83
C GLU A 68 -16.58 1.55 7.72
N GLN A 69 -17.87 1.44 7.37
CA GLN A 69 -18.52 0.17 6.97
C GLN A 69 -18.21 -0.99 7.93
N ASN A 70 -18.53 -0.80 9.22
CA ASN A 70 -18.30 -1.80 10.29
C ASN A 70 -16.83 -2.26 10.45
N GLY A 71 -15.85 -1.45 10.01
CA GLY A 71 -14.43 -1.78 10.11
C GLY A 71 -13.85 -2.49 8.90
N SER A 72 -14.59 -2.57 7.79
CA SER A 72 -14.10 -3.19 6.55
C SER A 72 -13.24 -2.24 5.70
N THR A 73 -13.51 -0.94 5.78
CA THR A 73 -12.82 0.09 5.01
C THR A 73 -12.22 1.12 5.95
N VAL A 74 -10.98 1.53 5.68
CA VAL A 74 -10.21 2.45 6.51
C VAL A 74 -9.62 3.54 5.61
N ARG A 75 -9.77 4.80 6.03
CA ARG A 75 -9.14 5.94 5.39
C ARG A 75 -7.86 6.29 6.13
N LEU A 76 -6.75 6.33 5.40
CA LEU A 76 -5.43 6.64 5.91
C LEU A 76 -4.92 7.97 5.32
N LEU A 77 -4.01 8.61 6.03
CA LEU A 77 -3.31 9.82 5.60
C LEU A 77 -1.80 9.62 5.77
N ASP A 78 -1.06 9.71 4.68
CA ASP A 78 0.38 9.94 4.73
C ASP A 78 0.69 11.43 4.54
N GLU A 79 1.97 11.80 4.58
CA GLU A 79 2.39 13.20 4.44
C GLU A 79 2.08 13.81 3.06
N SER A 80 1.80 12.96 2.06
CA SER A 80 1.50 13.36 0.67
C SER A 80 0.00 13.39 0.35
N GLY A 81 -0.85 12.73 1.14
CA GLY A 81 -2.29 12.74 0.96
C GLY A 81 -3.02 11.51 1.51
N SER A 82 -4.34 11.50 1.32
CA SER A 82 -5.20 10.40 1.76
C SER A 82 -5.27 9.25 0.77
N PHE A 83 -5.49 8.06 1.31
CA PHE A 83 -5.81 6.85 0.56
C PHE A 83 -6.78 5.95 1.34
N VAL A 84 -7.48 5.09 0.63
CA VAL A 84 -8.49 4.19 1.18
C VAL A 84 -8.00 2.74 1.12
N VAL A 85 -8.28 1.99 2.16
CA VAL A 85 -7.93 0.58 2.28
C VAL A 85 -9.18 -0.22 2.60
N SER A 86 -9.57 -1.14 1.71
CA SER A 86 -10.72 -2.01 1.85
C SER A 86 -10.32 -3.44 2.21
N GLY A 87 -11.29 -4.22 2.70
CA GLY A 87 -11.10 -5.64 3.04
C GLY A 87 -10.22 -5.87 4.27
N VAL A 88 -10.12 -4.86 5.13
CA VAL A 88 -9.29 -4.89 6.34
C VAL A 88 -9.77 -5.97 7.30
N GLU A 89 -11.05 -6.30 7.30
CA GLU A 89 -11.66 -7.35 8.11
C GLU A 89 -11.13 -8.76 7.80
N ARG A 90 -10.57 -8.96 6.60
CA ARG A 90 -10.02 -10.24 6.10
C ARG A 90 -8.55 -10.44 6.44
N VAL A 91 -7.87 -9.38 6.87
CA VAL A 91 -6.45 -9.44 7.23
C VAL A 91 -6.28 -10.23 8.53
N PRO A 92 -5.28 -11.12 8.64
CA PRO A 92 -5.01 -11.85 9.88
C PRO A 92 -4.90 -10.90 11.08
N LYS A 93 -5.78 -11.09 12.06
CA LYS A 93 -5.89 -10.21 13.23
C LYS A 93 -4.69 -10.40 14.16
N GLY A 94 -3.77 -9.45 14.12
CA GLY A 94 -2.73 -9.27 15.13
C GLY A 94 -3.20 -8.36 16.27
N LYS A 95 -2.30 -7.51 16.80
CA LYS A 95 -2.67 -6.44 17.73
C LYS A 95 -3.73 -5.51 17.08
N PRO A 96 -4.77 -5.08 17.80
CA PRO A 96 -5.73 -4.10 17.27
C PRO A 96 -4.99 -2.85 16.78
N CYS A 97 -5.12 -2.55 15.49
CA CYS A 97 -4.39 -1.45 14.84
C CYS A 97 -5.32 -0.36 14.26
N LEU A 98 -6.63 -0.59 14.24
CA LEU A 98 -7.62 0.25 13.54
C LEU A 98 -8.33 1.25 14.46
N SER A 99 -7.58 1.96 15.28
CA SER A 99 -8.14 3.05 16.09
C SER A 99 -7.80 4.39 15.44
N LEU A 100 -8.74 5.33 15.52
CA LEU A 100 -8.53 6.68 15.04
C LEU A 100 -7.22 7.25 15.60
N GLY A 101 -6.38 7.75 14.70
CA GLY A 101 -5.10 8.36 15.05
C GLY A 101 -3.90 7.42 15.15
N ASN A 102 -4.10 6.10 15.12
CA ASN A 102 -2.99 5.15 15.04
C ASN A 102 -2.19 5.36 13.75
N TYR A 103 -0.88 5.13 13.83
CA TYR A 103 -0.01 5.06 12.66
C TYR A 103 0.21 3.61 12.28
N VAL A 104 -0.07 3.27 11.02
CA VAL A 104 -0.14 1.88 10.56
C VAL A 104 0.60 1.71 9.24
N MET A 105 1.15 0.52 9.04
CA MET A 105 1.59 0.04 7.73
C MET A 105 0.50 -0.80 7.08
N VAL A 106 0.39 -0.68 5.76
CA VAL A 106 -0.47 -1.50 4.91
C VAL A 106 0.35 -2.05 3.75
N MET A 107 0.29 -3.37 3.58
CA MET A 107 0.62 -4.02 2.31
C MET A 107 -0.70 -4.30 1.59
N GLY A 108 -0.86 -3.82 0.35
CA GLY A 108 -2.13 -3.87 -0.34
C GLY A 108 -2.01 -3.98 -1.86
N LEU A 109 -3.04 -4.57 -2.48
CA LEU A 109 -3.17 -4.62 -3.93
C LEU A 109 -3.83 -3.33 -4.44
N VAL A 110 -3.23 -2.68 -5.43
CA VAL A 110 -3.78 -1.45 -6.02
C VAL A 110 -5.08 -1.76 -6.78
N GLN A 111 -6.19 -1.16 -6.35
CA GLN A 111 -7.50 -1.29 -7.01
C GLN A 111 -7.83 -0.06 -7.85
N GLY A 112 -7.39 1.12 -7.42
CA GLY A 112 -7.59 2.38 -8.12
C GLY A 112 -6.62 3.45 -7.64
N CYS A 113 -6.35 4.42 -8.50
CA CYS A 113 -5.40 5.52 -8.22
C CYS A 113 -6.07 6.89 -8.13
N MET A 114 -7.23 7.07 -8.79
CA MET A 114 -7.94 8.35 -8.91
C MET A 114 -9.45 8.20 -8.66
N PRO A 115 -10.12 9.20 -8.07
CA PRO A 115 -9.59 10.50 -7.60
C PRO A 115 -8.74 10.40 -6.32
N GLU A 116 -8.78 9.27 -5.64
CA GLU A 116 -7.91 8.91 -4.53
C GLU A 116 -7.45 7.45 -4.65
N PRO A 117 -6.26 7.09 -4.11
CA PRO A 117 -5.80 5.71 -4.17
C PRO A 117 -6.66 4.79 -3.31
N VAL A 118 -6.98 3.62 -3.85
CA VAL A 118 -7.74 2.56 -3.19
C VAL A 118 -6.94 1.27 -3.24
N LEU A 119 -6.74 0.67 -2.06
CA LEU A 119 -6.02 -0.59 -1.89
C LEU A 119 -6.94 -1.66 -1.33
N GLN A 120 -6.80 -2.90 -1.82
CA GLN A 120 -7.31 -4.08 -1.15
C GLN A 120 -6.25 -4.59 -0.17
N ALA A 121 -6.56 -4.66 1.12
CA ALA A 121 -5.61 -5.04 2.15
C ALA A 121 -5.14 -6.50 2.00
N VAL A 122 -3.83 -6.71 2.08
CA VAL A 122 -3.19 -8.03 2.23
C VAL A 122 -2.64 -8.19 3.65
N LYS A 123 -1.99 -7.13 4.17
CA LYS A 123 -1.47 -7.08 5.53
C LYS A 123 -1.60 -5.67 6.09
N MET A 124 -1.87 -5.58 7.38
CA MET A 124 -1.93 -4.32 8.11
C MET A 124 -1.27 -4.48 9.48
N THR A 125 -0.55 -3.47 9.96
CA THR A 125 0.22 -3.57 11.21
C THR A 125 0.30 -2.21 11.92
N ASP A 126 0.08 -2.21 13.23
CA ASP A 126 0.27 -1.04 14.09
C ASP A 126 1.76 -0.71 14.22
N LEU A 127 2.11 0.54 13.91
CA LEU A 127 3.45 1.11 14.04
C LEU A 127 3.49 2.26 15.06
N SER A 128 2.38 2.54 15.74
CA SER A 128 2.24 3.69 16.67
C SER A 128 3.21 3.65 17.84
N GLY A 129 3.77 2.48 18.17
CA GLY A 129 4.71 2.30 19.28
C GLY A 129 6.08 2.95 19.08
N ASN A 130 6.46 3.29 17.84
CA ASN A 130 7.73 3.95 17.55
C ASN A 130 7.54 5.09 16.54
N PRO A 131 7.71 6.37 16.95
CA PRO A 131 7.51 7.52 16.08
C PRO A 131 8.50 7.57 14.92
N LEU A 132 9.65 6.89 15.00
CA LEU A 132 10.64 6.84 13.93
C LEU A 132 10.07 6.30 12.62
N HIS A 133 9.09 5.38 12.69
CA HIS A 133 8.45 4.86 11.47
C HIS A 133 7.81 5.97 10.64
N ARG A 134 7.13 6.91 11.30
CA ARG A 134 6.51 8.04 10.62
C ARG A 134 7.56 8.99 10.04
N THR A 135 8.56 9.35 10.85
CA THR A 135 9.59 10.32 10.44
C THR A 135 10.49 9.79 9.31
N MET A 136 10.73 8.47 9.27
CA MET A 136 11.60 7.87 8.26
C MET A 136 10.85 7.51 6.97
N TRP A 137 9.52 7.49 6.97
CA TRP A 137 8.75 6.88 5.88
C TRP A 137 9.03 7.50 4.51
N GLU A 138 9.05 8.82 4.40
CA GLU A 138 9.34 9.50 3.13
C GLU A 138 10.75 9.18 2.62
N LEU A 139 11.74 9.14 3.52
CA LEU A 139 13.13 8.78 3.20
C LEU A 139 13.24 7.32 2.74
N GLU A 140 12.51 6.40 3.39
CA GLU A 140 12.46 4.99 2.97
C GLU A 140 11.83 4.82 1.59
N VAL A 141 10.82 5.62 1.25
CA VAL A 141 10.21 5.62 -0.08
C VAL A 141 11.21 6.16 -1.09
N GLU A 142 11.81 7.33 -0.83
CA GLU A 142 12.78 7.95 -1.74
C GLU A 142 13.99 7.06 -2.02
N ASP A 143 14.58 6.46 -0.99
CA ASP A 143 15.71 5.54 -1.09
C ASP A 143 15.36 4.31 -1.96
N LEU A 144 14.17 3.73 -1.77
CA LEU A 144 13.72 2.62 -2.60
C LEU A 144 13.55 3.07 -4.06
N GLN A 145 12.89 4.20 -4.32
CA GLN A 145 12.63 4.66 -5.68
C GLN A 145 13.91 4.87 -6.49
N ARG A 146 14.99 5.33 -5.83
CA ARG A 146 16.32 5.49 -6.42
C ARG A 146 17.09 4.18 -6.59
N SER A 147 16.90 3.24 -5.67
CA SER A 147 17.64 1.97 -5.66
C SER A 147 17.05 0.91 -6.59
N LEU A 148 15.77 1.04 -6.96
CA LEU A 148 15.14 0.18 -7.95
C LEU A 148 15.74 0.46 -9.32
N LEU A 149 16.64 -0.43 -9.76
CA LEU A 149 17.44 -0.33 -10.97
C LEU A 149 16.67 0.30 -12.15
N CYS A 150 17.26 1.35 -12.72
CA CYS A 150 16.90 1.89 -14.02
C CYS A 150 17.69 1.09 -15.07
N GLU A 151 17.26 -0.13 -15.40
CA GLU A 151 17.81 -0.83 -16.58
C GLU A 151 17.07 -0.40 -17.85
#